data_AF-A0A4R3TEI4-F1
#
_entry.id   AF-A0A4R3TEI4-F1
#
_cell.length_a   1.000
_cell.length_b   1.000
_cell.length_c   1.000
_cell.angle_alpha   90.00
_cell.angle_beta   90.00
_cell.angle_gamma   90.00
#
_symmetry.space_group_name_H-M   'P 1'
#
loop_
_entity.id
_entity.type
_entity.pdbx_description
1 polymer ?
#
loop_
_entity_poly.entity_id
_entity_poly.type
_entity_poly.pdbx_seq_one_letter_code
_entity_poly.pdbx_strand_id
1 'polypeptide(L)'
;MTRKTRPTVKLVHRGCAQPHAVLARKHIIIKSLSLDAAPPSGHGMQMTEQEDKKVTNRRFYKAEQEANFADAQEGTIQTQNPAYRLAFQDTEFLLRDELRPVRFQLELLKTEMLLEEANIGSTMVMYGSARIPAPENAESVLAQAKTDEEKKVAERLVAKAKYYEEAKTLAKLASQCSVVEKGMRQFVVCSGGGPSIMEAANRGASEVGAESLGLNIVLPHEQAPNPYVTPRLSFQFHYFALRKMHFLLRARAVAVFPGGFGTFDEFFELLTLIQTGKMKPIPILLYGKEFWERVVNFEALADEGVINRQDLKLFHWCETGEEGWKVVQKFYDLDCC
;
A
#
# COMPACT_ATOMS: atom_id res chain seq x y z
N MET A 1 58.77 37.73 7.47
CA MET A 1 58.42 38.59 8.63
C MET A 1 56.97 39.00 8.43
N THR A 2 55.97 38.73 9.27
CA THR A 2 55.91 38.49 10.71
C THR A 2 54.63 37.71 11.03
N ARG A 3 54.74 36.73 11.94
CA ARG A 3 53.63 36.01 12.58
C ARG A 3 52.79 36.97 13.44
N LYS A 4 51.47 36.78 13.49
CA LYS A 4 50.65 37.16 14.65
C LYS A 4 49.76 35.99 15.06
N THR A 5 49.93 35.64 16.33
CA THR A 5 49.37 34.54 17.12
C THR A 5 47.91 34.81 17.52
N ARG A 6 47.10 33.75 17.58
CA ARG A 6 45.74 33.74 18.14
C ARG A 6 45.77 33.80 19.67
N PRO A 7 44.81 34.47 20.34
CA PRO A 7 44.66 34.41 21.79
C PRO A 7 43.76 33.26 22.23
N THR A 8 44.14 32.70 23.38
CA THR A 8 43.54 31.62 24.16
C THR A 8 42.27 32.09 24.87
N VAL A 9 41.20 31.27 24.89
CA VAL A 9 40.06 31.44 25.81
C VAL A 9 39.89 30.18 26.66
N LYS A 10 39.97 30.39 27.97
CA LYS A 10 39.80 29.40 29.05
C LYS A 10 38.34 28.95 29.13
N LEU A 11 38.09 27.64 29.23
CA LEU A 11 36.80 27.11 29.69
C LEU A 11 36.88 26.79 31.19
N VAL A 12 35.91 27.35 31.92
CA VAL A 12 35.77 27.32 33.37
C VAL A 12 35.04 26.04 33.80
N HIS A 13 35.63 25.33 34.76
CA HIS A 13 34.96 24.28 35.54
C HIS A 13 33.83 24.88 36.38
N ARG A 14 32.62 24.34 36.25
CA ARG A 14 31.59 24.39 37.30
C ARG A 14 30.98 23.00 37.45
N GLY A 15 31.32 22.33 38.54
CA GLY A 15 30.53 21.22 39.06
C GLY A 15 29.30 21.76 39.78
N CYS A 16 28.20 21.01 39.72
CA CYS A 16 27.15 21.04 40.72
C CYS A 16 26.43 19.68 40.75
N ALA A 17 25.86 19.40 41.92
CA ALA A 17 25.51 18.10 42.46
C ALA A 17 24.31 17.38 41.80
N GLN A 18 24.22 16.08 42.09
CA GLN A 18 23.18 15.12 41.70
C GLN A 18 21.76 15.51 42.16
N PRO A 19 20.70 14.80 41.70
CA PRO A 19 20.27 13.67 42.54
C PRO A 19 19.88 12.39 41.77
N HIS A 20 20.14 11.27 42.44
CA HIS A 20 19.67 9.93 42.12
C HIS A 20 18.12 9.85 42.06
N ALA A 21 17.59 9.22 41.02
CA ALA A 21 16.19 8.79 40.95
C ALA A 21 16.07 7.33 40.46
N VAL A 22 16.02 6.44 41.45
CA VAL A 22 15.15 5.25 41.59
C VAL A 22 14.68 4.55 40.29
N LEU A 23 15.38 3.49 39.89
CA LEU A 23 14.79 2.42 39.08
C LEU A 23 13.94 1.53 39.98
N ALA A 24 12.62 1.54 39.78
CA ALA A 24 11.68 0.65 40.43
C ALA A 24 11.93 -0.81 40.01
N ARG A 25 12.53 -1.60 40.92
CA ARG A 25 12.56 -3.07 40.82
C ARG A 25 11.16 -3.62 41.08
N LYS A 26 10.45 -4.02 40.02
CA LYS A 26 9.30 -4.93 40.16
C LYS A 26 9.82 -6.28 40.66
N HIS A 27 9.41 -6.64 41.88
CA HIS A 27 9.59 -7.97 42.45
C HIS A 27 8.77 -8.96 41.61
N ILE A 28 9.45 -9.88 40.91
CA ILE A 28 8.84 -11.12 40.44
C ILE A 28 9.23 -12.20 41.43
N ILE A 29 8.21 -12.78 42.05
CA ILE A 29 8.29 -13.89 42.99
C ILE A 29 8.81 -15.11 42.23
N ILE A 30 10.01 -15.59 42.59
CA ILE A 30 10.53 -16.88 42.13
C ILE A 30 9.79 -17.95 42.94
N LYS A 31 8.78 -18.58 42.32
CA LYS A 31 8.31 -19.89 42.78
C LYS A 31 9.29 -20.93 42.25
N SER A 32 10.01 -21.57 43.18
CA SER A 32 10.75 -22.80 42.98
C SER A 32 9.83 -23.88 42.41
N LEU A 33 10.07 -24.28 41.17
CA LEU A 33 9.52 -25.49 40.56
C LEU A 33 10.70 -26.32 40.05
N SER A 34 10.94 -27.40 40.79
CA SER A 34 11.41 -28.71 40.34
C SER A 34 12.31 -28.76 39.10
N LEU A 35 13.59 -29.03 39.35
CA LEU A 35 14.46 -29.74 38.41
C LEU A 35 13.81 -31.09 38.08
N ASP A 36 13.28 -31.24 36.88
CA ASP A 36 13.16 -32.48 36.10
C ASP A 36 12.26 -32.21 34.88
N ALA A 37 12.83 -31.61 33.85
CA ALA A 37 12.25 -31.64 32.50
C ALA A 37 13.41 -31.85 31.52
N ALA A 38 13.44 -33.05 30.93
CA ALA A 38 14.33 -33.37 29.83
C ALA A 38 14.15 -32.34 28.69
N PRO A 39 15.23 -31.99 27.95
CA PRO A 39 15.11 -31.09 26.81
C PRO A 39 14.12 -31.70 25.80
N PRO A 40 13.28 -30.88 25.13
CA PRO A 40 12.41 -31.38 24.09
C PRO A 40 13.29 -31.98 23.00
N SER A 41 13.12 -33.28 22.76
CA SER A 41 13.77 -33.98 21.67
C SER A 41 13.37 -33.30 20.36
N GLY A 42 14.37 -32.78 19.65
CA GLY A 42 14.20 -32.20 18.32
C GLY A 42 13.51 -33.19 17.39
N HIS A 43 12.21 -33.02 17.21
CA HIS A 43 11.45 -33.75 16.21
C HIS A 43 11.68 -33.08 14.85
N GLY A 44 12.87 -33.31 14.29
CA GLY A 44 12.99 -33.34 12.83
C GLY A 44 12.15 -34.52 12.34
N MET A 45 11.08 -34.24 11.61
CA MET A 45 10.20 -35.27 11.05
C MET A 45 11.04 -36.17 10.12
N GLN A 46 11.50 -37.32 10.62
CA GLN A 46 12.19 -38.32 9.82
C GLN A 46 11.18 -38.95 8.88
N MET A 47 11.30 -38.64 7.58
CA MET A 47 10.58 -39.31 6.51
C MET A 47 10.90 -40.81 6.56
N THR A 48 9.93 -41.66 6.25
CA THR A 48 10.15 -43.11 6.31
C THR A 48 11.12 -43.56 5.20
N GLU A 49 11.93 -44.59 5.46
CA GLU A 49 12.95 -45.12 4.52
C GLU A 49 12.36 -45.55 3.16
N GLN A 50 11.05 -45.81 3.10
CA GLN A 50 10.31 -46.10 1.87
C GLN A 50 9.93 -44.84 1.07
N GLU A 51 9.72 -43.70 1.73
CA GLU A 51 9.43 -42.44 1.05
C GLU A 51 10.68 -41.89 0.38
N ASP A 52 11.85 -41.96 1.02
CA ASP A 52 13.11 -41.50 0.41
C ASP A 52 13.48 -42.26 -0.86
N LYS A 53 12.95 -43.46 -1.08
CA LYS A 53 13.20 -44.25 -2.29
C LYS A 53 12.31 -43.83 -3.47
N LYS A 54 11.33 -42.94 -3.29
CA LYS A 54 10.51 -42.42 -4.40
C LYS A 54 11.31 -41.44 -5.27
N VAL A 55 11.26 -41.64 -6.59
CA VAL A 55 11.97 -40.80 -7.57
C VAL A 55 11.47 -39.36 -7.55
N THR A 56 10.19 -39.16 -7.26
CA THR A 56 9.53 -37.84 -7.22
C THR A 56 9.86 -37.02 -5.97
N ASN A 57 10.54 -37.61 -4.98
CA ASN A 57 10.80 -36.93 -3.72
C ASN A 57 11.97 -35.95 -3.84
N ARG A 58 11.79 -34.76 -3.26
CA ARG A 58 12.82 -33.72 -3.21
C ARG A 58 13.99 -34.21 -2.36
N ARG A 59 15.20 -34.07 -2.89
CA ARG A 59 16.44 -34.53 -2.24
C ARG A 59 17.08 -33.50 -1.31
N PHE A 60 16.84 -32.22 -1.55
CA PHE A 60 17.33 -31.12 -0.72
C PHE A 60 16.24 -30.64 0.23
N TYR A 61 16.63 -30.30 1.46
CA TYR A 61 15.74 -29.66 2.43
C TYR A 61 15.15 -28.35 1.87
N LYS A 62 14.00 -27.95 2.41
CA LYS A 62 13.45 -26.61 2.18
C LYS A 62 14.16 -25.60 3.08
N ALA A 63 14.17 -24.33 2.67
CA ALA A 63 14.75 -23.24 3.46
C ALA A 63 14.16 -23.16 4.88
N GLU A 64 12.86 -23.42 5.04
CA GLU A 64 12.19 -23.49 6.35
C GLU A 64 12.77 -24.59 7.25
N GLN A 65 13.13 -25.75 6.70
CA GLN A 65 13.70 -26.84 7.49
C GLN A 65 15.12 -26.50 7.93
N GLU A 66 15.94 -25.93 7.03
CA GLU A 66 17.30 -25.51 7.35
C GLU A 66 17.34 -24.33 8.34
N ALA A 67 16.37 -23.42 8.26
CA ALA A 67 16.14 -22.39 9.27
C ALA A 67 15.95 -22.99 10.67
N ASN A 68 15.05 -23.97 10.79
CA ASN A 68 14.81 -24.67 12.06
C ASN A 68 16.06 -25.40 12.55
N PHE A 69 16.87 -25.98 11.65
CA PHE A 69 18.13 -26.62 12.02
C PHE A 69 19.17 -25.62 12.52
N ALA A 70 19.25 -24.43 11.92
CA ALA A 70 20.15 -23.36 12.34
C ALA A 70 19.77 -22.82 13.73
N ASP A 71 18.47 -22.60 13.98
CA ASP A 71 17.96 -22.09 15.26
C ASP A 71 18.13 -23.09 16.42
N ALA A 72 18.28 -24.38 16.13
CA ALA A 72 18.46 -25.44 17.12
C ALA A 72 19.92 -25.68 17.58
N GLN A 73 20.91 -24.98 17.00
CA GLN A 73 22.33 -25.18 17.35
C GLN A 73 22.71 -24.56 18.70
N GLU A 74 23.55 -25.26 19.48
CA GLU A 74 24.07 -24.75 20.75
C GLU A 74 25.05 -23.58 20.58
N GLY A 75 25.13 -22.72 21.61
CA GLY A 75 25.85 -21.45 21.57
C GLY A 75 27.38 -21.58 21.69
N THR A 76 28.10 -21.32 20.61
CA THR A 76 29.53 -20.98 20.59
C THR A 76 29.69 -19.48 20.33
N ILE A 77 30.89 -18.93 20.53
CA ILE A 77 31.17 -17.52 20.20
C ILE A 77 30.93 -17.25 18.70
N GLN A 78 31.18 -18.26 17.85
CA GLN A 78 30.96 -18.21 16.41
C GLN A 78 29.46 -18.20 16.07
N THR A 79 28.67 -19.09 16.68
CA THR A 79 27.23 -19.19 16.38
C THR A 79 26.42 -18.00 16.89
N GLN A 80 26.98 -17.20 17.81
CA GLN A 80 26.39 -15.94 18.27
C GLN A 80 26.73 -14.73 17.37
N ASN A 81 27.70 -14.85 16.46
CA ASN A 81 28.10 -13.76 15.59
C ASN A 81 27.08 -13.55 14.46
N PRO A 82 26.69 -12.30 14.10
CA PRO A 82 25.78 -12.04 12.99
C PRO A 82 26.21 -12.68 11.66
N ALA A 83 27.52 -12.80 11.41
CA ALA A 83 28.04 -13.43 10.19
C ALA A 83 27.71 -14.94 10.06
N TYR A 84 27.26 -15.59 11.14
CA TYR A 84 26.86 -16.99 11.13
C TYR A 84 25.35 -17.19 10.91
N ARG A 85 24.55 -16.11 10.92
CA ARG A 85 23.11 -16.19 10.65
C ARG A 85 22.86 -16.56 9.19
N LEU A 86 21.79 -17.34 8.92
CA LEU A 86 21.35 -17.58 7.55
C LEU A 86 20.93 -16.26 6.89
N ALA A 87 21.44 -15.99 5.70
CA ALA A 87 21.27 -14.69 5.03
C ALA A 87 19.79 -14.28 4.82
N PHE A 88 18.89 -15.25 4.62
CA PHE A 88 17.46 -14.98 4.43
C PHE A 88 16.68 -14.81 5.74
N GLN A 89 17.30 -15.08 6.89
CA GLN A 89 16.75 -14.78 8.24
C GLN A 89 17.42 -13.55 8.87
N ASP A 90 18.56 -13.11 8.34
CA ASP A 90 19.29 -11.96 8.87
C ASP A 90 18.68 -10.64 8.37
N THR A 91 17.73 -10.10 9.15
CA THR A 91 17.07 -8.82 8.85
C THR A 91 18.07 -7.66 8.79
N GLU A 92 19.14 -7.66 9.58
CA GLU A 92 20.14 -6.58 9.56
C GLU A 92 20.90 -6.59 8.23
N PHE A 93 21.30 -7.77 7.76
CA PHE A 93 21.89 -7.97 6.43
C PHE A 93 20.91 -7.59 5.32
N LEU A 94 19.67 -8.07 5.40
CA LEU A 94 18.61 -7.79 4.44
C LEU A 94 18.22 -6.32 4.38
N LEU A 95 18.50 -5.50 5.40
CA LEU A 95 18.23 -4.06 5.45
C LEU A 95 19.38 -3.19 4.95
N ARG A 96 20.54 -3.76 4.61
CA ARG A 96 21.67 -3.01 4.04
C ARG A 96 21.37 -2.39 2.68
N ASP A 97 22.04 -1.30 2.32
CA ASP A 97 21.80 -0.59 1.06
C ASP A 97 22.07 -1.44 -0.18
N GLU A 98 23.07 -2.33 -0.13
CA GLU A 98 23.44 -3.22 -1.23
C GLU A 98 22.33 -4.21 -1.58
N LEU A 99 21.46 -4.55 -0.62
CA LEU A 99 20.34 -5.47 -0.84
C LEU A 99 19.03 -4.78 -1.21
N ARG A 100 19.08 -3.47 -1.50
CA ARG A 100 17.93 -2.76 -2.07
C ARG A 100 17.33 -3.45 -3.31
N PRO A 101 18.09 -3.98 -4.29
CA PRO A 101 17.50 -4.68 -5.43
C PRO A 101 16.73 -5.94 -5.03
N VAL A 102 17.21 -6.67 -4.00
CA VAL A 102 16.54 -7.87 -3.49
C VAL A 102 15.23 -7.50 -2.80
N ARG A 103 15.24 -6.46 -1.93
CA ARG A 103 14.00 -5.95 -1.30
C ARG A 103 12.99 -5.45 -2.32
N PHE A 104 13.47 -4.75 -3.36
CA PHE A 104 12.63 -4.29 -4.47
C PHE A 104 11.98 -5.47 -5.21
N GLN A 105 12.76 -6.53 -5.50
CA GLN A 105 12.22 -7.75 -6.11
C GLN A 105 11.18 -8.44 -5.21
N LEU A 106 11.43 -8.55 -3.90
CA LEU A 106 10.50 -9.15 -2.95
C LEU A 106 9.16 -8.40 -2.91
N GLU A 107 9.19 -7.08 -2.91
CA GLU A 107 7.99 -6.24 -2.86
C GLU A 107 7.19 -6.32 -4.17
N LEU A 108 7.86 -6.49 -5.32
CA LEU A 108 7.19 -6.79 -6.58
C LEU A 108 6.51 -8.17 -6.54
N LEU A 109 7.27 -9.23 -6.20
CA LEU A 109 6.83 -10.62 -6.30
C LEU A 109 5.76 -10.98 -5.28
N LYS A 110 5.89 -10.53 -4.02
CA LYS A 110 4.96 -10.88 -2.95
C LYS A 110 3.52 -10.54 -3.31
N THR A 111 3.31 -9.32 -3.82
CA THR A 111 1.96 -8.87 -4.20
C THR A 111 1.45 -9.66 -5.41
N GLU A 112 2.26 -9.83 -6.47
CA GLU A 112 1.84 -10.59 -7.66
C GLU A 112 1.43 -12.03 -7.33
N MET A 113 2.26 -12.75 -6.55
CA MET A 113 1.98 -14.13 -6.15
C MET A 113 0.68 -14.26 -5.37
N LEU A 114 0.44 -13.37 -4.40
CA LEU A 114 -0.77 -13.39 -3.58
C LEU A 114 -2.03 -13.00 -4.38
N LEU A 115 -1.91 -12.13 -5.38
CA LEU A 115 -3.02 -11.82 -6.29
C LEU A 115 -3.35 -13.00 -7.22
N GLU A 116 -2.35 -13.75 -7.67
CA GLU A 116 -2.54 -14.98 -8.44
C GLU A 116 -3.21 -16.07 -7.61
N GLU A 117 -2.73 -16.33 -6.40
CA GLU A 117 -3.34 -17.27 -5.45
C GLU A 117 -4.81 -16.89 -5.13
N ALA A 118 -5.12 -15.59 -5.15
CA ALA A 118 -6.47 -15.06 -4.96
C ALA A 118 -7.36 -15.12 -6.22
N ASN A 119 -6.86 -15.62 -7.34
CA ASN A 119 -7.52 -15.64 -8.64
C ASN A 119 -7.98 -14.25 -9.11
N ILE A 120 -7.14 -13.22 -8.95
CA ILE A 120 -7.44 -11.84 -9.37
C ILE A 120 -6.79 -11.55 -10.72
N GLY A 121 -7.59 -11.48 -11.78
CA GLY A 121 -7.11 -11.26 -13.15
C GLY A 121 -6.99 -9.80 -13.54
N SER A 122 -7.86 -8.94 -13.03
CA SER A 122 -7.77 -7.50 -13.21
C SER A 122 -8.41 -6.69 -12.09
N THR A 123 -8.10 -5.41 -12.07
CA THR A 123 -8.56 -4.45 -11.08
C THR A 123 -9.34 -3.28 -11.68
N MET A 124 -10.32 -2.82 -10.90
CA MET A 124 -10.95 -1.51 -11.04
C MET A 124 -10.27 -0.57 -10.05
N VAL A 125 -9.33 0.25 -10.52
CA VAL A 125 -8.53 1.12 -9.66
C VAL A 125 -9.30 2.40 -9.36
N MET A 126 -9.26 2.86 -8.10
CA MET A 126 -9.96 4.07 -7.68
C MET A 126 -9.02 4.99 -6.89
N TYR A 127 -8.71 6.14 -7.48
CA TYR A 127 -7.89 7.20 -6.90
C TYR A 127 -8.75 8.35 -6.40
N GLY A 128 -8.30 9.04 -5.35
CA GLY A 128 -8.96 10.25 -4.88
C GLY A 128 -8.37 10.80 -3.60
N SER A 129 -9.00 11.85 -3.09
CA SER A 129 -8.60 12.48 -1.84
C SER A 129 -8.59 11.50 -0.66
N ALA A 130 -7.65 11.70 0.26
CA ALA A 130 -7.65 11.11 1.60
C ALA A 130 -8.37 12.01 2.64
N ARG A 131 -9.03 13.09 2.20
CA ARG A 131 -9.56 14.16 3.08
C ARG A 131 -11.03 14.51 2.85
N ILE A 132 -11.67 14.02 1.78
CA ILE A 132 -13.10 14.27 1.56
C ILE A 132 -13.88 13.47 2.62
N PRO A 133 -14.74 14.11 3.44
CA PRO A 133 -15.49 13.39 4.44
C PRO A 133 -16.53 12.47 3.80
N ALA A 134 -16.80 11.34 4.46
CA ALA A 134 -18.04 10.61 4.23
C ALA A 134 -19.24 11.51 4.58
N PRO A 135 -20.40 11.37 3.91
CA PRO A 135 -21.56 12.23 4.15
C PRO A 135 -21.98 12.32 5.63
N GLU A 136 -21.90 11.21 6.36
CA GLU A 136 -22.20 11.12 7.79
C GLU A 136 -21.27 11.97 8.68
N ASN A 137 -20.09 12.33 8.18
CA ASN A 137 -19.10 13.12 8.91
C ASN A 137 -19.06 14.60 8.48
N ALA A 138 -19.91 15.02 7.54
CA ALA A 138 -19.89 16.37 6.98
C ALA A 138 -20.12 17.46 8.04
N GLU A 139 -21.09 17.28 8.92
CA GLU A 139 -21.39 18.24 10.00
C GLU A 139 -20.23 18.38 10.98
N SER A 140 -19.57 17.28 11.32
CA SER A 140 -18.41 17.26 12.21
C SER A 140 -17.24 18.05 11.62
N VAL A 141 -16.99 17.93 10.30
CA VAL A 141 -15.94 18.70 9.62
C VAL A 141 -16.22 20.20 9.64
N LEU A 142 -17.47 20.62 9.44
CA LEU A 142 -17.86 22.03 9.54
C LEU A 142 -17.70 22.56 10.97
N ALA A 143 -18.10 21.78 11.97
CA ALA A 143 -18.03 22.18 13.38
C ALA A 143 -16.59 22.32 13.91
N GLN A 144 -15.63 21.60 13.32
CA GLN A 144 -14.21 21.67 13.71
C GLN A 144 -13.48 22.92 13.18
N ALA A 145 -14.03 23.60 12.18
CA ALA A 145 -13.42 24.78 11.57
C ALA A 145 -13.54 26.01 12.48
N LYS A 146 -12.41 26.61 12.86
CA LYS A 146 -12.36 27.72 13.83
C LYS A 146 -12.18 29.06 13.14
N THR A 147 -11.37 29.11 12.09
CA THR A 147 -11.09 30.33 11.33
C THR A 147 -11.97 30.44 10.08
N ASP A 148 -12.12 31.64 9.52
CA ASP A 148 -12.91 31.83 8.29
C ASP A 148 -12.29 31.13 7.07
N GLU A 149 -10.97 30.98 7.06
CA GLU A 149 -10.28 30.20 6.04
C GLU A 149 -10.58 28.71 6.19
N GLU A 150 -10.48 28.16 7.40
CA GLU A 150 -10.83 26.76 7.69
C GLU A 150 -12.29 26.47 7.35
N LYS A 151 -13.22 27.40 7.62
CA LYS A 151 -14.63 27.25 7.27
C LYS A 151 -14.84 27.14 5.77
N LYS A 152 -14.22 28.02 4.98
CA LYS A 152 -14.27 27.94 3.51
C LYS A 152 -13.71 26.62 2.99
N VAL A 153 -12.61 26.13 3.58
CA VAL A 153 -12.04 24.83 3.22
C VAL A 153 -12.98 23.68 3.57
N ALA A 154 -13.55 23.70 4.78
CA ALA A 154 -14.51 22.70 5.25
C ALA A 154 -15.76 22.65 4.36
N GLU A 155 -16.35 23.79 4.02
CA GLU A 155 -17.48 23.90 3.08
C GLU A 155 -17.13 23.29 1.71
N ARG A 156 -15.93 23.56 1.20
CA ARG A 156 -15.45 23.00 -0.07
C ARG A 156 -15.19 21.50 0.01
N LEU A 157 -14.82 20.95 1.17
CA LEU A 157 -14.68 19.51 1.39
C LEU A 157 -16.05 18.84 1.48
N VAL A 158 -16.98 19.42 2.24
CA VAL A 158 -18.35 18.90 2.37
C VAL A 158 -19.09 18.93 1.03
N ALA A 159 -18.93 19.97 0.22
CA ALA A 159 -19.48 20.02 -1.14
C ALA A 159 -18.98 18.87 -2.05
N LYS A 160 -17.83 18.26 -1.71
CA LYS A 160 -17.27 17.10 -2.42
C LYS A 160 -17.66 15.77 -1.79
N ALA A 161 -18.35 15.74 -0.65
CA ALA A 161 -18.77 14.51 0.01
C ALA A 161 -19.64 13.62 -0.90
N LYS A 162 -20.36 14.20 -1.86
CA LYS A 162 -21.08 13.45 -2.91
C LYS A 162 -20.19 12.42 -3.62
N TYR A 163 -18.92 12.74 -3.87
CA TYR A 163 -18.00 11.83 -4.57
C TYR A 163 -17.65 10.59 -3.74
N TYR A 164 -17.83 10.61 -2.42
CA TYR A 164 -17.74 9.41 -1.59
C TYR A 164 -18.84 8.41 -1.98
N GLU A 165 -20.07 8.87 -2.14
CA GLU A 165 -21.19 8.01 -2.56
C GLU A 165 -21.03 7.53 -4.01
N GLU A 166 -20.54 8.39 -4.91
CA GLU A 166 -20.27 7.99 -6.30
C GLU A 166 -19.17 6.93 -6.40
N ALA A 167 -18.10 7.06 -5.61
CA ALA A 167 -17.05 6.05 -5.52
C ALA A 167 -17.59 4.72 -4.98
N LYS A 168 -18.43 4.77 -3.94
CA LYS A 168 -19.07 3.58 -3.38
C LYS A 168 -19.99 2.91 -4.40
N THR A 169 -20.77 3.69 -5.15
CA THR A 169 -21.70 3.21 -6.19
C THR A 169 -20.95 2.55 -7.34
N LEU A 170 -19.90 3.20 -7.87
CA LEU A 170 -19.06 2.62 -8.92
C LEU A 170 -18.42 1.29 -8.48
N ALA A 171 -17.91 1.24 -7.25
CA ALA A 171 -17.32 0.02 -6.69
C ALA A 171 -18.34 -1.13 -6.58
N LYS A 172 -19.59 -0.83 -6.18
CA LYS A 172 -20.69 -1.79 -6.15
C LYS A 172 -20.99 -2.36 -7.54
N LEU A 173 -21.16 -1.49 -8.53
CA LEU A 173 -21.46 -1.89 -9.91
C LEU A 173 -20.35 -2.77 -10.49
N ALA A 174 -19.10 -2.35 -10.34
CA ALA A 174 -17.94 -3.13 -10.80
C ALA A 174 -17.88 -4.51 -10.13
N SER A 175 -18.14 -4.56 -8.82
CA SER A 175 -18.12 -5.81 -8.05
C SER A 175 -19.28 -6.75 -8.40
N GLN A 176 -20.48 -6.20 -8.63
CA GLN A 176 -21.68 -6.96 -8.96
C GLN A 176 -21.62 -7.57 -10.37
N CYS A 177 -20.92 -6.91 -11.31
CA CYS A 177 -20.72 -7.44 -12.65
C CYS A 177 -20.06 -8.84 -12.66
N SER A 178 -19.25 -9.15 -11.64
CA SER A 178 -18.76 -10.52 -11.35
C SER A 178 -18.12 -11.25 -12.54
N VAL A 179 -17.41 -10.53 -13.42
CA VAL A 179 -16.78 -11.13 -14.60
C VAL A 179 -15.66 -12.07 -14.19
N VAL A 180 -15.68 -13.29 -14.74
CA VAL A 180 -14.62 -14.29 -14.58
C VAL A 180 -14.13 -14.74 -15.95
N GLU A 181 -12.83 -14.55 -16.20
CA GLU A 181 -12.17 -15.00 -17.43
C GLU A 181 -11.02 -15.95 -17.05
N LYS A 182 -10.99 -17.15 -17.64
CA LYS A 182 -9.95 -18.18 -17.38
C LYS A 182 -9.78 -18.51 -15.88
N GLY A 183 -10.89 -18.54 -15.14
CA GLY A 183 -10.90 -18.78 -13.69
C GLY A 183 -10.46 -17.58 -12.83
N MET A 184 -10.15 -16.44 -13.45
CA MET A 184 -9.68 -15.23 -12.78
C MET A 184 -10.78 -14.15 -12.75
N ARG A 185 -11.03 -13.58 -11.57
CA ARG A 185 -11.98 -12.49 -11.36
C ARG A 185 -11.45 -11.20 -11.96
N GLN A 186 -12.30 -10.47 -12.67
CA GLN A 186 -11.95 -9.22 -13.32
C GLN A 186 -12.58 -8.03 -12.57
N PHE A 187 -12.01 -6.84 -12.76
CA PHE A 187 -12.50 -5.59 -12.18
C PHE A 187 -12.60 -5.59 -10.64
N VAL A 188 -11.75 -6.36 -9.96
CA VAL A 188 -11.72 -6.36 -8.49
C VAL A 188 -11.31 -4.98 -7.99
N VAL A 189 -12.09 -4.39 -7.10
CA VAL A 189 -11.88 -3.01 -6.65
C VAL A 189 -10.53 -2.88 -5.94
N CYS A 190 -9.73 -1.91 -6.37
CA CYS A 190 -8.38 -1.66 -5.87
C CYS A 190 -8.21 -0.18 -5.52
N SER A 191 -7.79 0.09 -4.28
CA SER A 191 -7.51 1.45 -3.79
C SER A 191 -6.16 1.51 -3.07
N GLY A 192 -5.75 2.71 -2.65
CA GLY A 192 -4.59 2.89 -1.78
C GLY A 192 -4.78 2.46 -0.32
N GLY A 193 -5.97 1.96 0.05
CA GLY A 193 -6.27 1.43 1.38
C GLY A 193 -6.37 2.48 2.50
N GLY A 194 -6.31 3.77 2.17
CA GLY A 194 -6.49 4.87 3.12
C GLY A 194 -7.97 5.24 3.36
N PRO A 195 -8.23 6.34 4.08
CA PRO A 195 -9.59 6.84 4.35
C PRO A 195 -10.23 7.50 3.11
N SER A 196 -11.43 8.07 3.28
CA SER A 196 -12.09 8.93 2.28
C SER A 196 -12.43 8.18 0.99
N ILE A 197 -12.05 8.66 -0.20
CA ILE A 197 -12.44 8.03 -1.48
C ILE A 197 -11.91 6.59 -1.58
N MET A 198 -10.71 6.34 -1.06
CA MET A 198 -10.14 4.99 -1.03
C MET A 198 -11.01 4.04 -0.18
N GLU A 199 -11.44 4.51 0.99
CA GLU A 199 -12.37 3.78 1.85
C GLU A 199 -13.73 3.58 1.17
N ALA A 200 -14.28 4.61 0.52
CA ALA A 200 -15.55 4.50 -0.19
C ALA A 200 -15.52 3.40 -1.27
N ALA A 201 -14.42 3.30 -2.01
CA ALA A 201 -14.19 2.24 -2.99
C ALA A 201 -14.21 0.85 -2.33
N ASN A 202 -13.39 0.64 -1.29
CA ASN A 202 -13.34 -0.65 -0.59
C ASN A 202 -14.68 -1.00 0.07
N ARG A 203 -15.33 -0.02 0.69
CA ARG A 203 -16.65 -0.14 1.33
C ARG A 203 -17.73 -0.53 0.33
N GLY A 204 -17.73 0.08 -0.86
CA GLY A 204 -18.69 -0.25 -1.92
C GLY A 204 -18.63 -1.72 -2.33
N ALA A 205 -17.44 -2.25 -2.56
CA ALA A 205 -17.24 -3.68 -2.82
C ALA A 205 -17.67 -4.56 -1.63
N SER A 206 -17.25 -4.19 -0.41
CA SER A 206 -17.57 -4.93 0.80
C SER A 206 -19.08 -5.01 1.09
N GLU A 207 -19.83 -3.94 0.83
CA GLU A 207 -21.28 -3.88 1.05
C GLU A 207 -22.07 -4.84 0.16
N VAL A 208 -21.49 -5.29 -0.96
CA VAL A 208 -22.07 -6.32 -1.84
C VAL A 208 -21.41 -7.70 -1.67
N GLY A 209 -20.62 -7.87 -0.60
CA GLY A 209 -19.96 -9.13 -0.27
C GLY A 209 -18.75 -9.48 -1.16
N ALA A 210 -18.26 -8.53 -1.96
CA ALA A 210 -17.09 -8.72 -2.80
C ALA A 210 -15.79 -8.38 -2.05
N GLU A 211 -14.71 -9.06 -2.42
CA GLU A 211 -13.37 -8.75 -1.91
C GLU A 211 -12.80 -7.49 -2.59
N SER A 212 -11.95 -6.76 -1.89
CA SER A 212 -11.28 -5.57 -2.40
C SER A 212 -9.84 -5.45 -1.93
N LEU A 213 -8.99 -4.85 -2.76
CA LEU A 213 -7.56 -4.67 -2.52
C LEU A 213 -7.29 -3.33 -1.83
N GLY A 214 -6.30 -3.32 -0.96
CA GLY A 214 -5.67 -2.11 -0.41
C GLY A 214 -4.17 -2.16 -0.64
N LEU A 215 -3.65 -1.21 -1.43
CA LEU A 215 -2.21 -1.03 -1.63
C LEU A 215 -1.75 0.13 -0.76
N ASN A 216 -1.44 -0.11 0.51
CA ASN A 216 -0.97 0.89 1.47
C ASN A 216 0.52 1.21 1.28
N ILE A 217 0.99 2.33 1.83
CA ILE A 217 2.40 2.73 1.81
C ILE A 217 2.83 3.10 3.24
N VAL A 218 4.05 2.71 3.64
CA VAL A 218 4.62 3.10 4.93
C VAL A 218 4.89 4.61 4.94
N LEU A 219 4.32 5.32 5.91
CA LEU A 219 4.52 6.75 6.16
C LEU A 219 4.82 6.99 7.64
N PRO A 220 5.57 8.07 8.00
CA PRO A 220 5.92 8.38 9.39
C PRO A 220 4.72 8.57 10.33
N HIS A 221 3.59 8.99 9.78
CA HIS A 221 2.31 9.02 10.48
C HIS A 221 1.43 7.96 9.83
N GLU A 222 1.43 6.78 10.42
CA GLU A 222 0.83 5.59 9.84
C GLU A 222 -0.70 5.71 9.82
N GLN A 223 -1.29 5.50 8.64
CA GLN A 223 -2.71 5.28 8.51
C GLN A 223 -2.92 3.76 8.48
N ALA A 224 -3.60 3.22 9.49
CA ALA A 224 -4.09 1.86 9.40
C ALA A 224 -4.92 1.69 8.12
N PRO A 225 -4.85 0.54 7.42
CA PRO A 225 -5.71 0.29 6.29
C PRO A 225 -7.17 0.44 6.72
N ASN A 226 -8.01 0.99 5.83
CA ASN A 226 -9.43 1.12 6.12
C ASN A 226 -10.05 -0.27 6.36
N PRO A 227 -11.11 -0.38 7.19
CA PRO A 227 -11.63 -1.66 7.66
C PRO A 227 -12.36 -2.49 6.58
N TYR A 228 -12.53 -1.94 5.38
CA TYR A 228 -13.25 -2.59 4.27
C TYR A 228 -12.31 -3.29 3.27
N VAL A 229 -10.99 -3.08 3.40
CA VAL A 229 -10.00 -3.86 2.65
C VAL A 229 -10.07 -5.31 3.12
N THR A 230 -10.08 -6.26 2.18
CA THR A 230 -10.03 -7.68 2.53
C THR A 230 -8.69 -8.00 3.18
N PRO A 231 -8.63 -8.59 4.40
CA PRO A 231 -7.38 -8.74 5.14
C PRO A 231 -6.26 -9.45 4.36
N ARG A 232 -6.58 -10.50 3.60
CA ARG A 232 -5.62 -11.25 2.77
C ARG A 232 -5.16 -10.51 1.50
N LEU A 233 -5.79 -9.37 1.19
CA LEU A 233 -5.51 -8.49 0.04
C LEU A 233 -5.11 -7.07 0.49
N SER A 234 -4.64 -6.96 1.74
CA SER A 234 -4.08 -5.73 2.30
C SER A 234 -2.55 -5.78 2.20
N PHE A 235 -1.99 -5.00 1.27
CA PHE A 235 -0.57 -4.98 0.96
C PHE A 235 0.04 -3.68 1.47
N GLN A 236 1.23 -3.77 2.09
CA GLN A 236 1.97 -2.61 2.57
C GLN A 236 3.27 -2.49 1.80
N PHE A 237 3.44 -1.36 1.13
CA PHE A 237 4.60 -1.04 0.30
C PHE A 237 5.58 -0.12 1.04
N HIS A 238 6.86 -0.26 0.75
CA HIS A 238 7.92 0.67 1.12
C HIS A 238 8.30 1.57 -0.07
N TYR A 239 8.34 1.02 -1.30
CA TYR A 239 8.70 1.76 -2.50
C TYR A 239 7.47 2.27 -3.24
N PHE A 240 7.31 3.60 -3.32
CA PHE A 240 6.25 4.24 -4.10
C PHE A 240 6.18 3.75 -5.55
N ALA A 241 7.33 3.54 -6.19
CA ALA A 241 7.41 3.08 -7.58
C ALA A 241 6.74 1.71 -7.78
N LEU A 242 6.96 0.76 -6.86
CA LEU A 242 6.35 -0.56 -6.94
C LEU A 242 4.86 -0.52 -6.64
N ARG A 243 4.44 0.31 -5.68
CA ARG A 243 3.02 0.54 -5.40
C ARG A 243 2.28 1.07 -6.64
N LYS A 244 2.85 2.10 -7.30
CA LYS A 244 2.32 2.69 -8.53
C LYS A 244 2.25 1.66 -9.67
N MET A 245 3.32 0.89 -9.83
CA MET A 245 3.35 -0.20 -10.80
C MET A 245 2.22 -1.21 -10.54
N HIS A 246 2.04 -1.62 -9.28
CA HIS A 246 0.99 -2.57 -8.87
C HIS A 246 -0.44 -2.07 -9.08
N PHE A 247 -0.69 -0.77 -8.97
CA PHE A 247 -1.98 -0.22 -9.39
C PHE A 247 -2.27 -0.52 -10.87
N LEU A 248 -1.27 -0.36 -11.74
CA LEU A 248 -1.47 -0.36 -13.18
C LEU A 248 -1.25 -1.73 -13.86
N LEU A 249 -0.45 -2.63 -13.27
CA LEU A 249 -0.16 -3.96 -13.82
C LEU A 249 -1.42 -4.75 -14.17
N ARG A 250 -2.42 -4.69 -13.30
CA ARG A 250 -3.70 -5.42 -13.43
C ARG A 250 -4.87 -4.50 -13.76
N ALA A 251 -4.66 -3.20 -13.91
CA ALA A 251 -5.74 -2.25 -14.19
C ALA A 251 -6.44 -2.58 -15.53
N ARG A 252 -7.77 -2.60 -15.48
CA ARG A 252 -8.62 -2.57 -16.68
C ARG A 252 -9.50 -1.34 -16.76
N ALA A 253 -9.67 -0.61 -15.67
CA ALA A 253 -10.23 0.73 -15.67
C ALA A 253 -9.70 1.48 -14.45
N VAL A 254 -9.64 2.80 -14.55
CA VAL A 254 -9.17 3.69 -13.48
C VAL A 254 -10.17 4.82 -13.30
N ALA A 255 -10.73 4.94 -12.10
CA ALA A 255 -11.53 6.09 -11.69
C ALA A 255 -10.68 7.07 -10.89
N VAL A 256 -10.76 8.36 -11.25
CA VAL A 256 -10.00 9.44 -10.64
C VAL A 256 -10.97 10.49 -10.11
N PHE A 257 -11.14 10.49 -8.80
CA PHE A 257 -11.97 11.47 -8.08
C PHE A 257 -11.16 12.70 -7.69
N PRO A 258 -11.81 13.82 -7.32
CA PRO A 258 -11.11 14.99 -6.80
C PRO A 258 -10.15 14.65 -5.66
N GLY A 259 -8.91 15.12 -5.78
CA GLY A 259 -7.81 14.71 -4.92
C GLY A 259 -6.69 15.74 -4.80
N GLY A 260 -5.66 15.37 -4.04
CA GLY A 260 -4.46 16.17 -3.85
C GLY A 260 -3.28 15.63 -4.65
N PHE A 261 -2.05 15.97 -4.25
CA PHE A 261 -0.85 15.60 -5.01
C PHE A 261 -0.70 14.12 -5.33
N GLY A 262 -1.05 13.20 -4.42
CA GLY A 262 -1.00 11.77 -4.71
C GLY A 262 -1.91 11.36 -5.88
N THR A 263 -3.14 11.88 -5.91
CA THR A 263 -4.09 11.63 -7.00
C THR A 263 -3.60 12.22 -8.32
N PHE A 264 -3.00 13.41 -8.29
CA PHE A 264 -2.41 14.03 -9.47
C PHE A 264 -1.23 13.20 -9.99
N ASP A 265 -0.34 12.79 -9.10
CA ASP A 265 0.83 11.96 -9.42
C ASP A 265 0.42 10.66 -10.13
N GLU A 266 -0.53 9.92 -9.55
CA GLU A 266 -1.05 8.68 -10.15
C GLU A 266 -1.79 8.92 -11.48
N PHE A 267 -2.61 9.99 -11.57
CA PHE A 267 -3.36 10.32 -12.78
C PHE A 267 -2.45 10.74 -13.94
N PHE A 268 -1.50 11.65 -13.72
CA PHE A 268 -0.60 12.12 -14.77
C PHE A 268 0.40 11.03 -15.18
N GLU A 269 0.81 10.15 -14.26
CA GLU A 269 1.61 8.96 -14.60
C GLU A 269 0.84 8.04 -15.55
N LEU A 270 -0.42 7.72 -15.25
CA LEU A 270 -1.28 6.91 -16.13
C LEU A 270 -1.44 7.53 -17.52
N LEU A 271 -1.73 8.83 -17.60
CA LEU A 271 -1.84 9.55 -18.87
C LEU A 271 -0.52 9.45 -19.66
N THR A 272 0.61 9.68 -19.00
CA THR A 272 1.93 9.60 -19.64
C THR A 272 2.24 8.20 -20.16
N LEU A 273 1.90 7.15 -19.41
CA LEU A 273 2.12 5.77 -19.83
C LEU A 273 1.33 5.40 -21.09
N ILE A 274 0.09 5.86 -21.22
CA ILE A 274 -0.74 5.62 -22.41
C ILE A 274 -0.28 6.50 -23.58
N GLN A 275 -0.04 7.80 -23.32
CA GLN A 275 0.43 8.75 -24.33
C GLN A 275 1.74 8.30 -24.99
N THR A 276 2.67 7.75 -24.20
CA THR A 276 3.97 7.26 -24.69
C THR A 276 3.91 5.83 -25.26
N GLY A 277 2.76 5.17 -25.24
CA GLY A 277 2.57 3.80 -25.73
C GLY A 277 3.20 2.72 -24.85
N LYS A 278 3.61 3.04 -23.61
CA LYS A 278 4.10 2.06 -22.64
C LYS A 278 2.96 1.22 -22.05
N MET A 279 1.74 1.72 -22.10
CA MET A 279 0.52 1.03 -21.69
C MET A 279 -0.54 1.13 -22.79
N LYS A 280 -1.31 0.06 -22.98
CA LYS A 280 -2.48 0.09 -23.88
C LYS A 280 -3.59 0.97 -23.27
N PRO A 281 -4.40 1.65 -24.09
CA PRO A 281 -5.53 2.42 -23.58
C PRO A 281 -6.49 1.57 -22.76
N ILE A 282 -6.98 2.14 -21.67
CA ILE A 282 -8.06 1.62 -20.82
C ILE A 282 -9.00 2.78 -20.45
N PRO A 283 -10.25 2.52 -20.03
CA PRO A 283 -11.14 3.57 -19.52
C PRO A 283 -10.51 4.33 -18.33
N ILE A 284 -10.31 5.63 -18.52
CA ILE A 284 -9.95 6.58 -17.46
C ILE A 284 -11.18 7.45 -17.17
N LEU A 285 -11.77 7.31 -16.00
CA LEU A 285 -13.00 7.99 -15.60
C LEU A 285 -12.63 9.16 -14.69
N LEU A 286 -12.80 10.39 -15.17
CA LEU A 286 -12.41 11.61 -14.46
C LEU A 286 -13.65 12.26 -13.85
N TYR A 287 -13.77 12.15 -12.52
CA TYR A 287 -14.97 12.57 -11.80
C TYR A 287 -14.93 14.02 -11.36
N GLY A 288 -16.06 14.70 -11.54
CA GLY A 288 -16.27 16.05 -11.02
C GLY A 288 -15.59 17.11 -11.87
N LYS A 289 -16.13 17.34 -13.07
CA LYS A 289 -15.54 18.20 -14.10
C LYS A 289 -15.20 19.61 -13.58
N GLU A 290 -16.11 20.21 -12.81
CA GLU A 290 -15.92 21.55 -12.21
C GLU A 290 -14.64 21.64 -11.36
N PHE A 291 -14.30 20.58 -10.61
CA PHE A 291 -13.08 20.56 -9.81
C PHE A 291 -11.85 20.61 -10.71
N TRP A 292 -11.80 19.74 -11.73
CA TRP A 292 -10.63 19.58 -12.59
C TRP A 292 -10.40 20.79 -13.47
N GLU A 293 -11.43 21.33 -14.11
CA GLU A 293 -11.31 22.54 -14.95
C GLU A 293 -10.86 23.77 -14.16
N ARG A 294 -11.15 23.80 -12.86
CA ARG A 294 -10.66 24.86 -11.97
C ARG A 294 -9.17 24.74 -11.64
N VAL A 295 -8.62 23.53 -11.54
CA VAL A 295 -7.25 23.28 -11.04
C VAL A 295 -6.26 22.92 -12.13
N VAL A 296 -6.72 22.46 -13.29
CA VAL A 296 -5.92 22.18 -14.48
C VAL A 296 -6.65 22.65 -15.72
N ASN A 297 -5.98 23.44 -16.55
CA ASN A 297 -6.47 23.78 -17.88
C ASN A 297 -5.85 22.82 -18.91
N PHE A 298 -6.51 21.69 -19.17
CA PHE A 298 -6.02 20.68 -20.12
C PHE A 298 -5.97 21.21 -21.57
N GLU A 299 -6.93 22.05 -21.95
CA GLU A 299 -6.95 22.67 -23.28
C GLU A 299 -5.72 23.55 -23.50
N ALA A 300 -5.35 24.34 -22.48
CA ALA A 300 -4.13 25.16 -22.53
C ALA A 300 -2.87 24.31 -22.69
N LEU A 301 -2.78 23.11 -22.08
CA LEU A 301 -1.64 22.22 -22.32
C LEU A 301 -1.52 21.82 -23.80
N ALA A 302 -2.65 21.60 -24.47
CA ALA A 302 -2.67 21.30 -25.90
C ALA A 302 -2.39 22.55 -26.76
N ASP A 303 -2.92 23.72 -26.37
CA ASP A 303 -2.70 24.99 -27.07
C ASP A 303 -1.24 25.43 -27.00
N GLU A 304 -0.57 25.21 -25.87
CA GLU A 304 0.86 25.43 -25.67
C GLU A 304 1.74 24.38 -26.40
N GLY A 305 1.13 23.36 -27.01
CA GLY A 305 1.83 22.34 -27.79
C GLY A 305 2.66 21.36 -26.96
N VAL A 306 2.43 21.27 -25.64
CA VAL A 306 3.15 20.32 -24.76
C VAL A 306 2.47 18.95 -24.67
N ILE A 307 1.25 18.82 -25.18
CA ILE A 307 0.55 17.55 -25.46
C ILE A 307 -0.17 17.65 -26.82
N ASN A 308 -0.52 16.51 -27.40
CA ASN A 308 -1.35 16.50 -28.60
C ASN A 308 -2.81 16.79 -28.24
N ARG A 309 -3.56 17.45 -29.14
CA ARG A 309 -5.01 17.67 -28.92
C ARG A 309 -5.81 16.37 -28.79
N GLN A 310 -5.32 15.27 -29.37
CA GLN A 310 -5.93 13.95 -29.23
C GLN A 310 -5.78 13.36 -27.82
N ASP A 311 -4.77 13.79 -27.05
CA ASP A 311 -4.52 13.30 -25.69
C ASP A 311 -5.64 13.72 -24.72
N LEU A 312 -6.40 14.77 -25.05
CA LEU A 312 -7.61 15.17 -24.33
C LEU A 312 -8.74 14.12 -24.40
N LYS A 313 -8.63 13.13 -25.30
CA LYS A 313 -9.57 12.02 -25.43
C LYS A 313 -9.17 10.80 -24.60
N LEU A 314 -8.06 10.85 -23.85
CA LEU A 314 -7.58 9.73 -23.03
C LEU A 314 -8.48 9.45 -21.82
N PHE A 315 -9.27 10.44 -21.39
CA PHE A 315 -10.17 10.31 -20.24
C PHE A 315 -11.61 10.72 -20.58
N HIS A 316 -12.53 10.23 -19.76
CA HIS A 316 -13.96 10.45 -19.87
C HIS A 316 -14.45 11.22 -18.66
N TRP A 317 -15.18 12.32 -18.88
CA TRP A 317 -15.85 13.03 -17.79
C TRP A 317 -17.00 12.19 -17.24
N CYS A 318 -17.10 12.10 -15.92
CA CYS A 318 -18.19 11.40 -15.24
C CYS A 318 -18.68 12.23 -14.04
N GLU A 319 -19.99 12.21 -13.80
CA GLU A 319 -20.58 12.82 -12.61
C GLU A 319 -21.18 11.79 -11.66
N THR A 320 -21.60 10.61 -12.16
CA THR A 320 -22.14 9.52 -11.33
C THR A 320 -21.40 8.18 -11.49
N GLY A 321 -21.54 7.31 -10.50
CA GLY A 321 -21.01 5.95 -10.52
C GLY A 321 -21.52 5.14 -11.73
N GLU A 322 -22.80 5.29 -12.07
CA GLU A 322 -23.44 4.62 -13.21
C GLU A 322 -22.90 5.12 -14.56
N GLU A 323 -22.69 6.43 -14.71
CA GLU A 323 -22.07 6.98 -15.92
C GLU A 323 -20.68 6.39 -16.14
N GLY A 324 -19.86 6.35 -15.09
CA GLY A 324 -18.53 5.77 -15.17
C GLY A 324 -18.54 4.28 -15.49
N TRP A 325 -19.44 3.51 -14.87
CA TRP A 325 -19.56 2.08 -15.17
C TRP A 325 -19.99 1.82 -16.61
N LYS A 326 -20.92 2.62 -17.15
CA LYS A 326 -21.34 2.53 -18.56
C LYS A 326 -20.20 2.73 -19.55
N VAL A 327 -19.24 3.59 -19.24
CA VAL A 327 -18.02 3.75 -20.06
C VAL A 327 -17.20 2.46 -20.07
N VAL A 328 -17.05 1.82 -18.92
CA VAL A 328 -16.32 0.54 -18.80
C VAL A 328 -17.06 -0.58 -19.54
N GLN A 329 -18.37 -0.71 -19.34
CA GLN A 329 -19.21 -1.69 -20.05
C GLN A 329 -19.07 -1.54 -21.56
N LYS A 330 -19.18 -0.31 -22.07
CA LYS A 330 -19.07 -0.03 -23.50
C LYS A 330 -17.68 -0.30 -24.06
N PHE A 331 -16.62 -0.06 -23.29
CA PHE A 331 -15.25 -0.30 -23.77
C PHE A 331 -14.93 -1.79 -23.90
N TYR A 332 -15.47 -2.62 -23.02
CA TYR A 332 -15.20 -4.06 -22.95
C TYR A 332 -16.35 -4.94 -23.46
N ASP A 333 -17.40 -4.34 -24.03
CA ASP A 333 -18.61 -5.03 -24.49
C ASP A 333 -19.20 -5.96 -23.40
N LEU A 334 -19.38 -5.44 -22.18
CA LEU A 334 -19.92 -6.20 -21.05
C LEU A 334 -21.45 -6.11 -20.97
N ASP A 335 -22.10 -7.25 -20.80
CA ASP A 335 -23.57 -7.38 -20.71
C ASP A 335 -24.11 -7.40 -19.26
N CYS A 336 -23.33 -6.92 -18.30
CA CYS A 336 -23.67 -6.99 -16.87
C CYS A 336 -24.22 -5.66 -16.32
N CYS A 337 -25.28 -5.71 -15.53
CA CYS A 337 -25.98 -4.59 -14.87
C CYS A 337 -26.77 -3.65 -15.80
#